data_AF-A0A815UYY1-F1
#
_entry.id   AF-A0A815UYY1-F1
#
_cell.length_a   1.000
_cell.length_b   1.000
_cell.length_c   1.000
_cell.angle_alpha   90.00
_cell.angle_beta   90.00
_cell.angle_gamma   90.00
#
_symmetry.space_group_name_H-M   'P 1'
#
loop_
_entity.id
_entity.type
_entity.pdbx_description
1 polymer ?
#
loop_
_entity_poly.entity_id
_entity_poly.type
_entity_poly.pdbx_seq_one_letter_code
_entity_poly.pdbx_strand_id
1 'polypeptide(L)'
;MWFELEIARAYRRLKKYGDALKKCHEIDRHFQEFIDDQFDFHSYCLRKMVLCAYVDMLNLEDHIKGHRFFRQAAEIAVEIYIRLYDHPPSEEDNDNNDNLANMSASEAKKLKNKLRKQKMREEQEKQKQIEAERRKKESQRQRNKEDGEEEKIKEDELVPEKLEHCEKPLEEAMRFLQPLEDFSGNSLQTHYLGFEVYYRRKKYLLMLRCLKRMKKLDENNAKFHSCLMKFLKLMEDEPIGDERIRKLIDEELKDFGVKQGDSIKKVEELNADFVKNHSNSLPHRAEAAKIMLLISPTNNQKAVEYLTTLDSKFLDQNLKTCSSIYESMQSGGYGSIDSSIVENYRLQCNRLWPQANLFQLNPTSTFDQNSQLTCENQANLSEITSPK
;
A
#
# COMPACT_ATOMS: atom_id res chain seq x y z
N MET A 1 6.53 8.43 -15.67
CA MET A 1 5.87 7.21 -15.16
C MET A 1 6.79 6.13 -14.58
N TRP A 2 7.68 5.45 -15.32
CA TRP A 2 8.44 4.31 -14.75
C TRP A 2 9.28 4.70 -13.52
N PHE A 3 9.95 5.86 -13.58
CA PHE A 3 10.77 6.40 -12.50
C PHE A 3 9.95 6.73 -11.26
N GLU A 4 8.81 7.40 -11.43
CA GLU A 4 7.88 7.76 -10.34
C GLU A 4 7.34 6.50 -9.64
N LEU A 5 7.05 5.45 -10.40
CA LEU A 5 6.56 4.19 -9.85
C LEU A 5 7.63 3.49 -8.99
N GLU A 6 8.88 3.44 -9.46
CA GLU A 6 9.98 2.86 -8.67
C GLU A 6 10.27 3.67 -7.41
N ILE A 7 10.16 5.00 -7.49
CA ILE A 7 10.26 5.89 -6.33
C ILE A 7 9.11 5.61 -5.35
N ALA A 8 7.87 5.49 -5.82
CA ALA A 8 6.72 5.19 -4.97
C ALA A 8 6.92 3.85 -4.22
N ARG A 9 7.44 2.82 -4.92
CA ARG A 9 7.82 1.54 -4.31
C ARG A 9 8.91 1.69 -3.26
N ALA A 10 9.92 2.50 -3.53
CA ALA A 10 11.01 2.76 -2.59
C ALA A 10 10.51 3.49 -1.34
N TYR A 11 9.72 4.55 -1.48
CA TYR A 11 9.14 5.28 -0.36
C TYR A 11 8.20 4.41 0.48
N ARG A 12 7.39 3.55 -0.15
CA ARG A 12 6.58 2.55 0.56
C ARG A 12 7.44 1.64 1.44
N ARG A 13 8.58 1.15 0.93
CA ARG A 13 9.53 0.32 1.71
C ARG A 13 10.17 1.09 2.86
N LEU A 14 10.46 2.37 2.65
CA LEU A 14 10.99 3.28 3.68
C LEU A 14 9.94 3.78 4.67
N LYS A 15 8.67 3.33 4.55
CA LYS A 15 7.52 3.77 5.35
C LYS A 15 7.23 5.28 5.26
N LYS A 16 7.70 5.95 4.19
CA LYS A 16 7.38 7.35 3.89
C LYS A 16 6.09 7.41 3.07
N TYR A 17 4.95 7.30 3.74
CA TYR A 17 3.66 7.11 3.06
C TYR A 17 3.20 8.36 2.31
N GLY A 18 3.36 9.55 2.88
CA GLY A 18 3.02 10.80 2.20
C GLY A 18 3.74 10.99 0.86
N ASP A 19 5.06 10.73 0.83
CA ASP A 19 5.88 10.84 -0.38
C ASP A 19 5.52 9.77 -1.42
N ALA A 20 5.23 8.55 -0.97
CA ALA A 20 4.77 7.47 -1.85
C ALA A 20 3.42 7.81 -2.50
N LEU A 21 2.47 8.33 -1.70
CA LEU A 21 1.16 8.77 -2.20
C LEU A 21 1.29 9.93 -3.19
N LYS A 22 2.15 10.91 -2.91
CA LYS A 22 2.44 12.00 -3.85
C LYS A 22 2.82 11.46 -5.22
N LYS A 23 3.74 10.48 -5.28
CA LYS A 23 4.14 9.86 -6.55
C LYS A 23 3.02 9.07 -7.22
N CYS A 24 2.14 8.43 -6.46
CA CYS A 24 0.98 7.75 -7.03
C CYS A 24 -0.04 8.73 -7.64
N HIS A 25 -0.28 9.86 -6.99
CA HIS A 25 -1.13 10.94 -7.50
C HIS A 25 -0.53 11.65 -8.71
N GLU A 26 0.79 11.85 -8.75
CA GLU A 26 1.49 12.33 -9.96
C GLU A 26 1.25 11.39 -11.15
N ILE A 27 1.23 10.07 -10.93
CA ILE A 27 0.89 9.10 -11.98
C ILE A 27 -0.58 9.23 -12.41
N ASP A 28 -1.55 9.31 -11.48
CA ASP A 28 -2.97 9.54 -11.85
C ASP A 28 -3.15 10.84 -12.65
N ARG A 29 -2.41 11.90 -12.29
CA ARG A 29 -2.38 13.17 -13.02
C ARG A 29 -1.92 12.99 -14.47
N HIS A 30 -0.82 12.27 -14.72
CA HIS A 30 -0.39 11.97 -16.11
C HIS A 30 -1.49 11.27 -16.91
N PHE A 31 -2.23 10.32 -16.30
CA PHE A 31 -3.35 9.66 -16.96
C PHE A 31 -4.55 10.59 -17.17
N GLN A 32 -4.80 11.53 -16.26
CA GLN A 32 -5.84 12.54 -16.43
C GLN A 32 -5.49 13.52 -17.56
N GLU A 33 -4.23 13.95 -17.64
CA GLU A 33 -3.72 14.80 -18.72
C GLU A 33 -3.90 14.12 -20.09
N PHE A 34 -3.65 12.80 -20.22
CA PHE A 34 -3.93 12.07 -21.46
C PHE A 34 -5.42 12.09 -21.84
N ILE A 35 -6.31 11.86 -20.86
CA ILE A 35 -7.75 11.89 -21.06
C ILE A 35 -8.22 13.29 -21.48
N ASP A 36 -7.63 14.33 -20.92
CA ASP A 36 -7.99 15.72 -21.20
C ASP A 36 -7.45 16.17 -22.57
N ASP A 37 -6.24 15.74 -22.95
CA ASP A 37 -5.60 16.02 -24.24
C ASP A 37 -6.44 15.51 -25.43
N GLN A 38 -7.30 14.49 -25.23
CA GLN A 38 -8.18 13.96 -26.28
C GLN A 38 -9.16 15.02 -26.83
N PHE A 39 -9.48 16.06 -26.04
CA PHE A 39 -10.50 17.05 -26.37
C PHE A 39 -10.16 17.84 -27.64
N ASP A 40 -8.89 18.25 -27.78
CA ASP A 40 -8.39 18.97 -28.95
C ASP A 40 -8.46 18.13 -30.23
N PHE A 41 -8.33 16.81 -30.08
CA PHE A 41 -8.36 15.88 -31.21
C PHE A 41 -9.75 15.66 -31.78
N HIS A 42 -10.82 15.89 -31.02
CA HIS A 42 -12.19 15.77 -31.53
C HIS A 42 -12.42 16.68 -32.75
N SER A 43 -12.06 17.95 -32.67
CA SER A 43 -12.21 18.89 -33.79
C SER A 43 -11.10 18.74 -34.83
N TYR A 44 -9.87 18.46 -34.40
CA TYR A 44 -8.73 18.33 -35.30
C TYR A 44 -8.89 17.14 -36.26
N CYS A 45 -9.22 15.96 -35.74
CA CYS A 45 -9.32 14.75 -36.54
C CYS A 45 -10.45 14.81 -37.56
N LEU A 46 -11.58 15.43 -37.21
CA LEU A 46 -12.69 15.69 -38.13
C LEU A 46 -12.26 16.64 -39.26
N ARG A 47 -11.55 17.72 -38.93
CA ARG A 47 -11.06 18.69 -39.92
C ARG A 47 -10.02 18.11 -40.86
N LYS A 48 -9.13 17.26 -40.34
CA LYS A 48 -8.04 16.62 -41.09
C LYS A 48 -8.43 15.30 -41.72
N MET A 49 -9.67 14.83 -41.51
CA MET A 49 -10.24 13.59 -42.05
C MET A 49 -9.41 12.34 -41.69
N VAL A 50 -8.82 12.32 -40.50
CA VAL A 50 -8.00 11.19 -40.00
C VAL A 50 -8.82 10.28 -39.09
N LEU A 51 -9.98 9.83 -39.59
CA LEU A 51 -11.04 9.21 -38.78
C LEU A 51 -10.65 7.85 -38.20
N CYS A 52 -9.81 7.06 -38.89
CA CYS A 52 -9.36 5.77 -38.36
C CYS A 52 -8.52 5.98 -37.09
N ALA A 53 -7.51 6.85 -37.16
CA ALA A 53 -6.66 7.18 -36.01
C ALA A 53 -7.45 7.84 -34.86
N TYR A 54 -8.50 8.60 -35.18
CA TYR A 54 -9.40 9.17 -34.18
C TYR A 54 -10.15 8.11 -33.39
N VAL A 55 -10.75 7.13 -34.08
CA VAL A 55 -11.44 6.02 -33.42
C VAL A 55 -10.47 5.15 -32.63
N ASP A 56 -9.26 4.93 -33.15
CA ASP A 56 -8.21 4.21 -32.42
C ASP A 56 -7.79 4.94 -31.13
N MET A 57 -7.67 6.27 -31.19
CA MET A 57 -7.42 7.11 -30.01
C MET A 57 -8.56 7.02 -29.00
N LEU A 58 -9.83 7.11 -29.42
CA LEU A 58 -10.98 6.97 -28.51
C LEU A 58 -10.98 5.61 -27.80
N ASN A 59 -10.72 4.53 -28.56
CA ASN A 59 -10.64 3.18 -27.97
C ASN A 59 -9.49 3.05 -26.96
N LEU A 60 -8.36 3.73 -27.20
CA LEU A 60 -7.23 3.77 -26.28
C LEU A 60 -7.59 4.53 -24.99
N GLU A 61 -8.17 5.73 -25.12
CA GLU A 61 -8.55 6.58 -23.99
C GLU A 61 -9.61 5.91 -23.09
N ASP A 62 -10.60 5.24 -23.70
CA ASP A 62 -11.62 4.47 -22.98
C ASP A 62 -11.04 3.40 -22.04
N HIS A 63 -9.82 2.93 -22.29
CA HIS A 63 -9.16 1.88 -21.50
C HIS A 63 -7.82 2.33 -20.89
N ILE A 64 -7.52 3.63 -20.88
CA ILE A 64 -6.16 4.10 -20.57
C ILE A 64 -5.75 3.81 -19.13
N LYS A 65 -6.70 3.89 -18.19
CA LYS A 65 -6.49 3.50 -16.77
C LYS A 65 -6.35 1.98 -16.58
N GLY A 66 -6.57 1.17 -17.62
CA GLY A 66 -6.22 -0.26 -17.65
C GLY A 66 -4.72 -0.53 -17.77
N HIS A 67 -3.92 0.48 -18.11
CA HIS A 67 -2.49 0.34 -18.34
C HIS A 67 -1.71 -0.10 -17.09
N ARG A 68 -0.61 -0.84 -17.29
CA ARG A 68 0.19 -1.43 -16.20
C ARG A 68 0.71 -0.40 -15.18
N PHE A 69 1.03 0.81 -15.63
CA PHE A 69 1.58 1.85 -14.74
C PHE A 69 0.51 2.39 -13.80
N PHE A 70 -0.69 2.68 -14.33
CA PHE A 70 -1.82 3.07 -13.50
C PHE A 70 -2.15 1.96 -12.51
N ARG A 71 -2.27 0.71 -12.98
CA ARG A 71 -2.60 -0.44 -12.15
C ARG A 71 -1.67 -0.58 -10.95
N GLN A 72 -0.36 -0.57 -11.20
CA GLN A 72 0.65 -0.74 -10.15
C GLN A 72 0.71 0.46 -9.19
N ALA A 73 0.49 1.69 -9.69
CA ALA A 73 0.42 2.88 -8.85
C ALA A 73 -0.83 2.87 -7.95
N ALA A 74 -1.99 2.52 -8.50
CA ALA A 74 -3.25 2.41 -7.77
C ALA A 74 -3.20 1.27 -6.72
N GLU A 75 -2.59 0.13 -7.03
CA GLU A 75 -2.35 -0.95 -6.06
C GLU A 75 -1.53 -0.45 -4.86
N ILE A 76 -0.44 0.28 -5.11
CA ILE A 76 0.41 0.87 -4.06
C ILE A 76 -0.38 1.90 -3.24
N ALA A 77 -1.13 2.79 -3.89
CA ALA A 77 -1.91 3.82 -3.22
C ALA A 77 -2.97 3.21 -2.29
N VAL A 78 -3.74 2.23 -2.79
CA VAL A 78 -4.79 1.55 -2.00
C VAL A 78 -4.19 0.83 -0.79
N GLU A 79 -3.07 0.12 -0.95
CA GLU A 79 -2.37 -0.52 0.17
C GLU A 79 -1.93 0.49 1.25
N ILE A 80 -1.42 1.66 0.83
CA ILE A 80 -1.00 2.71 1.76
C ILE A 80 -2.22 3.30 2.48
N TYR A 81 -3.30 3.61 1.78
CA TYR A 81 -4.51 4.15 2.40
C TYR A 81 -5.18 3.17 3.38
N ILE A 82 -5.19 1.88 3.06
CA ILE A 82 -5.62 0.84 3.98
C ILE A 82 -4.78 0.87 5.26
N ARG A 83 -3.45 0.99 5.12
CA ARG A 83 -2.54 1.03 6.27
C ARG A 83 -2.72 2.28 7.12
N LEU A 84 -2.90 3.45 6.48
CA LEU A 84 -3.18 4.72 7.17
C LEU A 84 -4.51 4.68 7.93
N TYR A 85 -5.50 3.94 7.41
CA TYR A 85 -6.77 3.73 8.12
C TYR A 85 -6.59 2.84 9.36
N ASP A 86 -5.83 1.75 9.25
CA ASP A 86 -5.61 0.81 10.36
C ASP A 86 -4.70 1.41 11.46
N HIS A 87 -3.71 2.21 11.04
CA HIS A 87 -2.74 2.86 11.92
C HIS A 87 -2.73 4.35 11.57
N PRO A 88 -3.65 5.15 12.14
CA PRO A 88 -3.65 6.59 11.94
C PRO A 88 -2.30 7.15 12.39
N PRO A 89 -1.66 8.04 11.62
CA PRO A 89 -0.43 8.70 12.05
C PRO A 89 -0.72 9.43 13.36
N SER A 90 -0.23 8.89 14.47
CA SER A 90 -0.34 9.54 15.76
C SER A 90 0.74 10.61 15.85
N GLU A 91 0.46 11.77 16.44
CA GLU A 91 1.44 12.88 16.56
C GLU A 91 2.75 12.46 17.26
N GLU A 92 2.76 11.31 17.95
CA GLU A 92 3.91 10.72 18.64
C GLU A 92 4.90 9.99 17.72
N ASP A 93 4.49 9.55 16.52
CA ASP A 93 5.38 8.81 15.60
C ASP A 93 6.41 9.71 14.91
N ASN A 94 6.18 11.03 14.89
CA ASN A 94 7.17 12.02 14.46
C ASN A 94 8.25 12.32 15.52
N ASP A 95 8.10 11.83 16.76
CA ASP A 95 9.08 12.01 17.84
C ASP A 95 10.11 10.86 17.94
N ASN A 96 10.03 9.83 17.09
CA ASN A 96 11.02 8.76 17.00
C ASN A 96 12.27 9.15 16.16
N ASN A 97 12.85 10.29 16.49
CA ASN A 97 14.22 10.66 16.16
C ASN A 97 15.01 10.80 17.47
N ASP A 98 15.48 9.67 18.01
CA ASP A 98 16.74 9.43 18.77
C ASP A 98 17.36 10.51 19.69
N ASN A 99 16.64 11.56 20.09
CA ASN A 99 17.21 12.72 20.80
C ASN A 99 16.45 13.11 22.08
N LEU A 100 15.53 12.28 22.59
CA LEU A 100 14.81 12.58 23.84
C LEU A 100 15.16 11.67 25.02
N ALA A 101 15.93 10.60 24.82
CA ALA A 101 16.26 9.65 25.89
C ALA A 101 17.35 10.17 26.87
N ASN A 102 17.93 11.36 26.67
CA ASN A 102 19.11 11.80 27.44
C ASN A 102 18.97 13.13 28.21
N MET A 103 17.77 13.70 28.38
CA MET A 103 17.64 15.01 29.07
C MET A 103 16.74 14.99 30.31
N SER A 104 17.24 15.62 31.38
CA SER A 104 16.60 15.70 32.69
C SER A 104 15.27 16.47 32.68
N ALA A 105 14.39 16.15 33.64
CA ALA A 105 13.00 16.65 33.75
C ALA A 105 12.84 18.18 33.81
N SER A 106 13.89 18.93 34.13
CA SER A 106 13.90 20.41 34.15
C SER A 106 14.06 21.02 32.75
N GLU A 107 14.77 20.35 31.85
CA GLU A 107 14.99 20.82 30.48
C GLU A 107 13.85 20.46 29.53
N ALA A 108 13.21 19.30 29.74
CA ALA A 108 12.04 18.87 28.98
C ALA A 108 10.87 19.87 29.06
N LYS A 109 10.67 20.56 30.20
CA LYS A 109 9.58 21.55 30.36
C LYS A 109 9.88 22.88 29.68
N LYS A 110 11.15 23.31 29.67
CA LYS A 110 11.60 24.50 28.91
C LYS A 110 11.56 24.23 27.40
N LEU A 111 11.96 23.03 26.98
CA LEU A 111 11.97 22.61 25.59
C LEU A 111 10.54 22.43 25.06
N LYS A 112 9.61 21.87 25.84
CA LYS A 112 8.17 21.83 25.50
C LYS A 112 7.53 23.22 25.34
N ASN A 113 7.86 24.18 26.20
CA ASN A 113 7.37 25.55 26.05
C ASN A 113 8.00 26.28 24.85
N LYS A 114 9.28 26.00 24.54
CA LYS A 114 9.96 26.52 23.36
C LYS A 114 9.37 25.92 22.08
N LEU A 115 9.13 24.60 22.05
CA LEU A 115 8.48 23.89 20.94
C LEU A 115 7.04 24.35 20.75
N ARG A 116 6.23 24.54 21.80
CA ARG A 116 4.87 25.09 21.66
C ARG A 116 4.87 26.49 21.07
N LYS A 117 5.83 27.34 21.48
CA LYS A 117 5.98 28.70 20.93
C LYS A 117 6.49 28.69 19.49
N GLN A 118 7.30 27.70 19.12
CA GLN A 118 7.78 27.51 17.76
C GLN A 118 6.67 26.94 16.85
N LYS A 119 5.94 25.90 17.30
CA LYS A 119 4.76 25.35 16.61
C LYS A 119 3.69 26.42 16.38
N MET A 120 3.35 27.25 17.37
CA MET A 120 2.41 28.35 17.16
C MET A 120 2.92 29.40 16.16
N ARG A 121 4.23 29.63 16.06
CA ARG A 121 4.82 30.56 15.06
C ARG A 121 4.80 29.95 13.66
N GLU A 122 5.18 28.68 13.54
CA GLU A 122 5.13 27.93 12.28
C GLU A 122 3.69 27.76 11.78
N GLU A 123 2.73 27.53 12.67
CA GLU A 123 1.30 27.46 12.33
C GLU A 123 0.75 28.82 11.91
N GLN A 124 1.15 29.91 12.59
CA GLN A 124 0.81 31.27 12.16
C GLN A 124 1.47 31.65 10.83
N GLU A 125 2.70 31.20 10.56
CA GLU A 125 3.37 31.40 9.28
C GLU A 125 2.75 30.56 8.16
N LYS A 126 2.40 29.29 8.43
CA LYS A 126 1.65 28.43 7.50
C LYS A 126 0.27 29.04 7.21
N GLN A 127 -0.44 29.55 8.21
CA GLN A 127 -1.74 30.23 8.03
C GLN A 127 -1.59 31.49 7.17
N LYS A 128 -0.54 32.30 7.41
CA LYS A 128 -0.21 33.49 6.61
C LYS A 128 0.21 33.13 5.18
N GLN A 129 0.94 32.03 4.98
CA GLN A 129 1.30 31.54 3.66
C GLN A 129 0.08 31.04 2.89
N ILE A 130 -0.81 30.29 3.53
CA ILE A 130 -2.08 29.84 2.94
C ILE A 130 -2.98 31.04 2.59
N GLU A 131 -3.06 32.05 3.45
CA GLU A 131 -3.83 33.26 3.19
C GLU A 131 -3.20 34.12 2.07
N ALA A 132 -1.86 34.22 2.04
CA ALA A 132 -1.14 34.91 0.97
C ALA A 132 -1.26 34.18 -0.38
N GLU A 133 -1.23 32.84 -0.39
CA GLU A 133 -1.52 32.04 -1.57
C GLU A 133 -2.96 32.19 -2.02
N ARG A 134 -3.94 32.19 -1.10
CA ARG A 134 -5.35 32.44 -1.44
C ARG A 134 -5.54 33.81 -2.08
N ARG A 135 -4.92 34.86 -1.53
CA ARG A 135 -4.95 36.23 -2.11
C ARG A 135 -4.23 36.30 -3.47
N LYS A 136 -3.12 35.58 -3.65
CA LYS A 136 -2.43 35.45 -4.96
C LYS A 136 -3.29 34.70 -5.97
N LYS A 137 -3.97 33.61 -5.57
CA LYS A 137 -4.90 32.85 -6.42
C LYS A 137 -6.12 33.70 -6.80
N GLU A 138 -6.66 34.49 -5.86
CA GLU A 138 -7.82 35.37 -6.10
C GLU A 138 -7.47 36.55 -7.03
N SER A 139 -6.30 37.17 -6.84
CA SER A 139 -5.81 38.21 -7.77
C SER A 139 -5.43 37.68 -9.15
N GLN A 140 -4.93 36.43 -9.26
CA GLN A 140 -4.74 35.76 -10.56
C GLN A 140 -6.06 35.44 -11.25
N ARG A 141 -7.08 34.96 -10.51
CA ARG A 141 -8.43 34.71 -11.05
C ARG A 141 -9.10 35.99 -11.57
N GLN A 142 -8.87 37.13 -10.92
CA GLN A 142 -9.37 38.42 -11.42
C GLN A 142 -8.67 38.86 -12.71
N ARG A 143 -7.35 38.64 -12.85
CA ARG A 143 -6.61 38.96 -14.08
C ARG A 143 -6.95 38.03 -15.25
N ASN A 144 -7.06 36.72 -14.99
CA ASN A 144 -7.36 35.74 -16.04
C ASN A 144 -8.79 35.88 -16.61
N LYS A 145 -9.73 36.43 -15.82
CA LYS A 145 -11.08 36.77 -16.30
C LYS A 145 -11.12 37.96 -17.26
N GLU A 146 -10.14 38.86 -17.21
CA GLU A 146 -10.06 40.02 -18.11
C GLU A 146 -9.37 39.69 -19.45
N ASP A 147 -8.49 38.68 -19.50
CA ASP A 147 -7.69 38.33 -20.69
C ASP A 147 -8.23 37.14 -21.52
N GLY A 148 -9.35 36.52 -21.15
CA GLY A 148 -9.99 35.46 -21.95
C GLY A 148 -9.16 34.16 -22.11
N GLU A 149 -8.10 33.99 -21.32
CA GLU A 149 -7.34 32.74 -21.24
C GLU A 149 -8.11 31.73 -20.37
N GLU A 150 -8.46 30.58 -20.95
CA GLU A 150 -9.03 29.46 -20.19
C GLU A 150 -8.08 29.08 -19.04
N GLU A 151 -8.60 29.16 -17.81
CA GLU A 151 -7.85 28.85 -16.60
C GLU A 151 -7.35 27.39 -16.68
N LYS A 152 -6.05 27.20 -16.95
CA LYS A 152 -5.34 26.03 -16.42
C LYS A 152 -5.45 26.12 -14.91
N ILE A 153 -6.43 25.40 -14.34
CA ILE A 153 -6.60 25.21 -12.92
C ILE A 153 -5.21 24.83 -12.39
N LYS A 154 -4.60 25.72 -11.59
CA LYS A 154 -3.36 25.39 -10.89
C LYS A 154 -3.70 24.25 -9.96
N GLU A 155 -3.40 23.04 -10.41
CA GLU A 155 -3.58 21.82 -9.67
C GLU A 155 -2.98 22.00 -8.28
N ASP A 156 -3.78 21.69 -7.26
CA ASP A 156 -3.38 21.86 -5.89
C ASP A 156 -2.07 21.10 -5.65
N GLU A 157 -1.10 21.81 -5.07
CA GLU A 157 0.22 21.25 -4.84
C GLU A 157 0.08 19.97 -3.99
N LEU A 158 0.55 18.85 -4.54
CA LEU A 158 0.55 17.56 -3.86
C LEU A 158 1.57 17.64 -2.71
N VAL A 159 1.07 18.00 -1.52
CA VAL A 159 1.86 18.06 -0.29
C VAL A 159 1.79 16.70 0.42
N PRO A 160 2.93 16.02 0.63
CA PRO A 160 2.99 14.71 1.31
C PRO A 160 2.28 14.67 2.66
N GLU A 161 2.49 15.69 3.50
CA GLU A 161 1.89 15.77 4.84
C GLU A 161 0.35 15.78 4.80
N LYS A 162 -0.25 16.47 3.82
CA LYS A 162 -1.71 16.54 3.69
C LYS A 162 -2.31 15.22 3.20
N LEU A 163 -1.58 14.50 2.35
CA LEU A 163 -2.01 13.20 1.84
C LEU A 163 -1.95 12.11 2.92
N GLU A 164 -0.96 12.21 3.83
CA GLU A 164 -0.81 11.30 4.96
C GLU A 164 -1.83 11.53 6.07
N HIS A 165 -2.18 12.80 6.35
CA HIS A 165 -3.20 13.19 7.33
C HIS A 165 -4.59 13.36 6.71
N CYS A 166 -4.91 12.58 5.68
CA CYS A 166 -6.22 12.64 5.05
C CYS A 166 -7.33 12.24 6.05
N GLU A 167 -8.37 13.07 6.19
CA GLU A 167 -9.50 12.81 7.11
C GLU A 167 -10.26 11.52 6.76
N LYS A 168 -10.25 11.11 5.48
CA LYS A 168 -11.00 9.95 4.99
C LYS A 168 -10.18 9.08 4.03
N PRO A 169 -9.20 8.29 4.54
CA PRO A 169 -8.34 7.45 3.72
C PRO A 169 -9.08 6.44 2.84
N LEU A 170 -10.23 5.92 3.31
CA LEU A 170 -11.02 4.93 2.57
C LEU A 170 -11.76 5.52 1.36
N GLU A 171 -12.13 6.80 1.38
CA GLU A 171 -12.75 7.45 0.21
C GLU A 171 -11.69 7.68 -0.89
N GLU A 172 -10.49 8.12 -0.51
CA GLU A 172 -9.37 8.23 -1.45
C GLU A 172 -8.93 6.86 -2.01
N ALA A 173 -8.90 5.81 -1.17
CA ALA A 173 -8.65 4.45 -1.64
C ALA A 173 -9.67 4.02 -2.71
N MET A 174 -10.94 4.42 -2.57
CA MET A 174 -11.96 4.11 -3.56
C MET A 174 -11.75 4.79 -4.90
N ARG A 175 -11.23 6.03 -4.90
CA ARG A 175 -10.92 6.76 -6.14
C ARG A 175 -9.91 5.99 -7.00
N PHE A 176 -8.94 5.34 -6.38
CA PHE A 176 -7.98 4.47 -7.07
C PHE A 176 -8.54 3.07 -7.35
N LEU A 177 -9.40 2.54 -6.47
CA LEU A 177 -9.97 1.20 -6.62
C LEU A 177 -11.01 1.11 -7.76
N GLN A 178 -11.83 2.15 -7.97
CA GLN A 178 -12.89 2.12 -8.99
C GLN A 178 -12.33 1.87 -10.40
N PRO A 179 -11.35 2.64 -10.90
CA PRO A 179 -10.75 2.35 -12.21
C PRO A 179 -10.06 0.98 -12.25
N LEU A 180 -9.53 0.48 -11.13
CA LEU A 180 -9.02 -0.88 -11.07
C LEU A 180 -10.13 -1.91 -11.29
N GLU A 181 -11.28 -1.78 -10.65
CA GLU A 181 -12.40 -2.71 -10.84
C GLU A 181 -12.96 -2.69 -12.27
N ASP A 182 -13.02 -1.50 -12.88
CA ASP A 182 -13.58 -1.29 -14.21
C ASP A 182 -12.65 -1.84 -15.32
N PHE A 183 -11.35 -1.54 -15.22
CA PHE A 183 -10.39 -1.86 -16.29
C PHE A 183 -9.46 -3.05 -15.99
N SER A 184 -9.36 -3.48 -14.72
CA SER A 184 -8.46 -4.57 -14.30
C SER A 184 -9.19 -5.70 -13.55
N GLY A 185 -10.44 -5.97 -13.93
CA GLY A 185 -11.26 -7.05 -13.37
C GLY A 185 -10.71 -8.47 -13.55
N ASN A 186 -9.67 -8.68 -14.38
CA ASN A 186 -8.99 -9.97 -14.55
C ASN A 186 -7.84 -10.20 -13.54
N SER A 187 -7.52 -9.20 -12.70
CA SER A 187 -6.46 -9.33 -11.69
C SER A 187 -7.04 -9.78 -10.35
N LEU A 188 -6.48 -10.84 -9.77
CA LEU A 188 -6.83 -11.28 -8.42
C LEU A 188 -6.51 -10.20 -7.37
N GLN A 189 -5.39 -9.48 -7.54
CA GLN A 189 -4.94 -8.45 -6.60
C GLN A 189 -5.96 -7.31 -6.51
N THR A 190 -6.60 -6.94 -7.62
CA THR A 190 -7.65 -5.91 -7.64
C THR A 190 -8.83 -6.29 -6.74
N HIS A 191 -9.36 -7.52 -6.88
CA HIS A 191 -10.47 -7.97 -6.05
C HIS A 191 -10.07 -8.17 -4.58
N TYR A 192 -8.84 -8.60 -4.32
CA TYR A 192 -8.29 -8.69 -2.97
C TYR A 192 -8.24 -7.31 -2.29
N LEU A 193 -7.67 -6.31 -2.96
CA LEU A 193 -7.62 -4.93 -2.45
C LEU A 193 -9.03 -4.37 -2.28
N GLY A 194 -9.92 -4.63 -3.23
CA GLY A 194 -11.33 -4.26 -3.12
C GLY A 194 -12.02 -4.88 -1.91
N PHE A 195 -11.80 -6.17 -1.66
CA PHE A 195 -12.29 -6.86 -0.47
C PHE A 195 -11.80 -6.18 0.81
N GLU A 196 -10.50 -5.89 0.94
CA GLU A 196 -9.93 -5.27 2.14
C GLU A 196 -10.49 -3.85 2.40
N VAL A 197 -10.74 -3.05 1.35
CA VAL A 197 -11.40 -1.75 1.47
C VAL A 197 -12.87 -1.92 1.89
N TYR A 198 -13.62 -2.81 1.24
CA TYR A 198 -15.03 -3.04 1.55
C TYR A 198 -15.25 -3.68 2.92
N TYR A 199 -14.32 -4.50 3.38
CA TYR A 199 -14.27 -5.07 4.73
C TYR A 199 -14.26 -3.96 5.79
N ARG A 200 -13.35 -2.99 5.65
CA ARG A 200 -13.26 -1.83 6.56
C ARG A 200 -14.49 -0.91 6.48
N ARG A 201 -15.08 -0.76 5.29
CA ARG A 201 -16.34 -0.01 5.08
C ARG A 201 -17.60 -0.79 5.45
N LYS A 202 -17.49 -2.06 5.86
CA LYS A 202 -18.61 -2.96 6.20
C LYS A 202 -19.67 -3.08 5.09
N LYS A 203 -19.25 -3.17 3.83
CA LYS A 203 -20.14 -3.34 2.67
C LYS A 203 -20.23 -4.81 2.22
N TYR A 204 -21.08 -5.60 2.88
CA TYR A 204 -21.18 -7.06 2.69
C TYR A 204 -21.42 -7.53 1.25
N LEU A 205 -22.33 -6.90 0.51
CA LEU A 205 -22.63 -7.30 -0.88
C LEU A 205 -21.45 -7.06 -1.83
N LEU A 206 -20.68 -6.00 -1.60
CA LEU A 206 -19.49 -5.70 -2.40
C LEU A 206 -18.34 -6.66 -2.05
N MET A 207 -18.20 -7.03 -0.78
CA MET A 207 -17.28 -8.09 -0.37
C MET A 207 -17.61 -9.42 -1.07
N LEU A 208 -18.88 -9.82 -1.08
CA LEU A 208 -19.34 -11.03 -1.75
C LEU A 208 -19.09 -10.99 -3.27
N ARG A 209 -19.30 -9.83 -3.91
CA ARG A 209 -18.97 -9.61 -5.33
C ARG A 209 -17.48 -9.86 -5.59
N CYS A 210 -16.59 -9.34 -4.73
CA CYS A 210 -15.15 -9.59 -4.84
C CYS A 210 -14.83 -11.08 -4.67
N LEU A 211 -15.41 -11.76 -3.68
CA LEU A 211 -15.22 -13.21 -3.46
C LEU A 211 -15.68 -14.04 -4.67
N LYS A 212 -16.84 -13.74 -5.27
CA LYS A 212 -17.31 -14.44 -6.48
C LYS A 212 -16.36 -14.24 -7.66
N ARG A 213 -15.82 -13.02 -7.83
CA ARG A 213 -14.85 -12.72 -8.90
C ARG A 213 -13.51 -13.41 -8.64
N MET A 214 -13.02 -13.43 -7.40
CA MET A 214 -11.81 -14.15 -7.01
C MET A 214 -11.95 -15.65 -7.26
N LYS A 215 -13.07 -16.27 -6.86
CA LYS A 215 -13.34 -17.69 -7.10
C LYS A 215 -13.34 -18.03 -8.60
N LYS A 216 -13.90 -17.17 -9.44
CA LYS A 216 -13.89 -17.36 -10.91
C LYS A 216 -12.49 -17.30 -11.52
N LEU A 217 -11.57 -16.57 -10.90
CA LEU A 217 -10.19 -16.44 -11.38
C LEU A 217 -9.32 -17.59 -10.87
N ASP A 218 -9.30 -17.81 -9.56
CA ASP A 218 -8.47 -18.81 -8.90
C ASP A 218 -9.09 -19.23 -7.55
N GLU A 219 -9.70 -20.41 -7.52
CA GLU A 219 -10.33 -20.98 -6.32
C GLU A 219 -9.30 -21.47 -5.29
N ASN A 220 -8.10 -21.86 -5.72
CA ASN A 220 -7.08 -22.41 -4.83
C ASN A 220 -6.19 -21.33 -4.20
N ASN A 221 -6.48 -20.04 -4.44
CA ASN A 221 -5.58 -18.99 -3.99
C ASN A 221 -5.54 -18.81 -2.46
N ALA A 222 -4.33 -18.72 -1.89
CA ALA A 222 -4.12 -18.43 -0.48
C ALA A 222 -4.85 -17.17 0.03
N LYS A 223 -4.85 -16.08 -0.76
CA LYS A 223 -5.52 -14.84 -0.39
C LYS A 223 -7.05 -14.95 -0.44
N PHE A 224 -7.58 -15.74 -1.36
CA PHE A 224 -9.03 -15.97 -1.46
C PHE A 224 -9.56 -16.65 -0.20
N HIS A 225 -8.87 -17.71 0.28
CA HIS A 225 -9.20 -18.38 1.53
C HIS A 225 -9.18 -17.41 2.72
N SER A 226 -8.13 -16.58 2.82
CA SER A 226 -8.01 -15.52 3.84
C SER A 226 -9.21 -14.57 3.84
N CYS A 227 -9.61 -14.06 2.66
CA CYS A 227 -10.77 -13.19 2.52
C CYS A 227 -12.09 -13.89 2.90
N LEU A 228 -12.29 -15.13 2.45
CA LEU A 228 -13.50 -15.89 2.77
C LEU A 228 -13.65 -16.11 4.28
N MET A 229 -12.57 -16.52 4.96
CA MET A 229 -12.61 -16.75 6.41
C MET A 229 -12.82 -15.45 7.19
N LYS A 230 -12.20 -14.33 6.77
CA LYS A 230 -12.48 -13.00 7.33
C LYS A 230 -13.95 -12.59 7.18
N PHE A 231 -14.54 -12.86 6.01
CA PHE A 231 -15.93 -12.54 5.74
C PHE A 231 -16.88 -13.34 6.65
N LEU A 232 -16.65 -14.65 6.79
CA LEU A 232 -17.45 -15.51 7.66
C LEU A 232 -17.36 -15.08 9.13
N LYS A 233 -16.16 -14.76 9.61
CA LYS A 233 -15.97 -14.25 10.97
C LYS A 233 -16.71 -12.93 11.19
N LEU A 234 -16.61 -11.99 10.25
CA LEU A 234 -17.32 -10.70 10.35
C LEU A 234 -18.84 -10.87 10.40
N MET A 235 -19.40 -11.83 9.67
CA MET A 235 -20.84 -12.13 9.70
C MET A 235 -21.30 -12.69 11.05
N GLU A 236 -20.43 -13.41 11.75
CA GLU A 236 -20.71 -13.94 13.08
C GLU A 236 -20.59 -12.87 14.16
N ASP A 237 -19.53 -12.05 14.10
CA ASP A 237 -19.28 -10.96 15.05
C ASP A 237 -20.35 -9.85 14.95
N GLU A 238 -20.75 -9.50 13.71
CA GLU A 238 -21.72 -8.43 13.44
C GLU A 238 -22.86 -8.94 12.53
N PRO A 239 -23.96 -9.44 13.10
CA PRO A 239 -25.08 -9.95 12.32
C PRO A 239 -25.76 -8.82 11.53
N ILE A 240 -26.04 -9.11 10.27
CA ILE A 240 -26.71 -8.17 9.36
C ILE A 240 -28.17 -7.99 9.79
N GLY A 241 -28.55 -6.74 10.09
CA GLY A 241 -29.91 -6.42 10.53
C GLY A 241 -30.99 -6.58 9.45
N ASP A 242 -30.64 -6.47 8.17
CA ASP A 242 -31.56 -6.67 7.05
C ASP A 242 -31.66 -8.15 6.66
N GLU A 243 -32.82 -8.74 6.91
CA GLU A 243 -33.12 -10.14 6.62
C GLU A 243 -33.04 -10.48 5.12
N ARG A 244 -33.33 -9.53 4.23
CA ARG A 244 -33.27 -9.77 2.77
C ARG A 244 -31.84 -9.94 2.31
N ILE A 245 -30.96 -9.04 2.78
CA ILE A 245 -29.52 -9.09 2.48
C ILE A 245 -28.93 -10.37 3.05
N ARG A 246 -29.32 -10.75 4.26
CA ARG A 246 -28.88 -11.99 4.89
C ARG A 246 -29.28 -13.23 4.08
N LYS A 247 -30.55 -13.35 3.67
CA LYS A 247 -31.02 -14.47 2.82
C LYS A 247 -30.26 -14.56 1.50
N LEU A 248 -30.02 -13.43 0.85
CA LEU A 248 -29.24 -13.37 -0.38
C LEU A 248 -27.80 -13.86 -0.17
N ILE A 249 -27.13 -13.40 0.89
CA ILE A 249 -25.78 -13.83 1.22
C ILE A 249 -25.77 -15.32 1.55
N ASP A 250 -26.75 -15.83 2.31
CA ASP A 250 -26.86 -17.24 2.67
C ASP A 250 -27.10 -18.14 1.45
N GLU A 251 -27.85 -17.67 0.44
CA GLU A 251 -28.01 -18.37 -0.84
C GLU A 251 -26.70 -18.42 -1.61
N GLU A 252 -25.99 -17.30 -1.68
CA GLU A 252 -24.72 -17.17 -2.39
C GLU A 252 -23.59 -17.94 -1.69
N LEU A 253 -23.60 -18.05 -0.36
CA LEU A 253 -22.63 -18.83 0.42
C LEU A 253 -22.71 -20.33 0.15
N LYS A 254 -23.87 -20.85 -0.30
CA LYS A 254 -24.00 -22.24 -0.72
C LYS A 254 -23.09 -22.57 -1.89
N ASP A 255 -22.90 -21.63 -2.82
CA ASP A 255 -21.97 -21.81 -3.95
C ASP A 255 -20.52 -21.94 -3.47
N PHE A 256 -20.19 -21.44 -2.28
CA PHE A 256 -18.88 -21.59 -1.63
C PHE A 256 -18.80 -22.84 -0.73
N GLY A 257 -19.84 -23.67 -0.69
CA GLY A 257 -19.88 -24.87 0.15
C GLY A 257 -20.12 -24.59 1.64
N VAL A 258 -20.52 -23.36 1.99
CA VAL A 258 -20.82 -22.94 3.37
C VAL A 258 -22.34 -22.94 3.57
N LYS A 259 -22.82 -23.57 4.65
CA LYS A 259 -24.25 -23.61 4.99
C LYS A 259 -24.59 -22.63 6.11
N GLN A 260 -25.85 -22.21 6.14
CA GLN A 260 -26.39 -21.31 7.15
C GLN A 260 -26.20 -21.92 8.56
N GLY A 261 -25.50 -21.21 9.45
CA GLY A 261 -25.21 -21.65 10.82
C GLY A 261 -23.86 -22.36 11.01
N ASP A 262 -23.02 -22.41 9.99
CA ASP A 262 -21.62 -22.82 10.12
C ASP A 262 -20.86 -21.85 11.05
N SER A 263 -20.75 -22.23 12.33
CA SER A 263 -20.02 -21.49 13.37
C SER A 263 -18.52 -21.43 13.09
N ILE A 264 -17.76 -20.68 13.90
CA ILE A 264 -16.29 -20.74 14.04
C ILE A 264 -15.71 -22.16 13.82
N LYS A 265 -16.35 -23.20 14.33
CA LYS A 265 -15.92 -24.60 14.18
C LYS A 265 -15.81 -25.05 12.72
N LYS A 266 -16.72 -24.62 11.84
CA LYS A 266 -16.62 -24.90 10.40
C LYS A 266 -15.47 -24.11 9.77
N VAL A 267 -15.26 -22.87 10.19
CA VAL A 267 -14.13 -22.04 9.75
C VAL A 267 -12.80 -22.72 10.13
N GLU A 268 -12.72 -23.31 11.34
CA GLU A 268 -11.58 -24.11 11.78
C GLU A 268 -11.41 -25.40 10.97
N GLU A 269 -12.49 -26.13 10.68
CA GLU A 269 -12.46 -27.32 9.80
C GLU A 269 -12.00 -26.98 8.39
N LEU A 270 -12.57 -25.95 7.78
CA LEU A 270 -12.20 -25.49 6.43
C LEU A 270 -10.73 -25.07 6.38
N ASN A 271 -10.24 -24.38 7.42
CA ASN A 271 -8.84 -24.00 7.50
C ASN A 271 -7.93 -25.22 7.69
N ALA A 272 -8.34 -26.22 8.48
CA ALA A 272 -7.59 -27.46 8.64
C ALA A 272 -7.52 -28.27 7.34
N ASP A 273 -8.63 -28.36 6.60
CA ASP A 273 -8.67 -29.06 5.31
C ASP A 273 -7.89 -28.30 4.24
N PHE A 274 -7.92 -26.97 4.25
CA PHE A 274 -7.09 -26.13 3.38
C PHE A 274 -5.59 -26.37 3.59
N VAL A 275 -5.13 -26.46 4.85
CA VAL A 275 -3.73 -26.77 5.17
C VAL A 275 -3.35 -28.19 4.74
N LYS A 276 -4.25 -29.17 4.87
CA LYS A 276 -4.00 -30.54 4.39
C LYS A 276 -3.84 -30.59 2.87
N ASN A 277 -4.71 -29.88 2.15
CA ASN A 277 -4.70 -29.87 0.69
C ASN A 277 -3.50 -29.10 0.11
N HIS A 278 -3.01 -28.08 0.82
CA HIS A 278 -1.91 -27.21 0.38
C HIS A 278 -0.70 -27.27 1.31
N SER A 279 -0.37 -28.45 1.82
CA SER A 279 0.73 -28.65 2.78
C SER A 279 2.08 -28.24 2.23
N ASN A 280 2.27 -28.27 0.91
CA ASN A 280 3.55 -28.06 0.24
C ASN A 280 3.77 -26.60 -0.20
N SER A 281 2.84 -25.69 0.06
CA SER A 281 2.93 -24.29 -0.35
C SER A 281 3.00 -23.34 0.83
N LEU A 282 4.11 -22.60 0.94
CA LEU A 282 4.39 -21.70 2.04
C LEU A 282 3.38 -20.52 2.13
N PRO A 283 2.97 -19.85 1.02
CA PRO A 283 1.93 -18.83 1.05
C PRO A 283 0.58 -19.30 1.63
N HIS A 284 0.17 -20.52 1.29
CA HIS A 284 -1.10 -21.10 1.76
C HIS A 284 -1.06 -21.35 3.26
N ARG A 285 0.07 -21.87 3.76
CA ARG A 285 0.31 -22.06 5.20
C ARG A 285 0.35 -20.74 5.97
N ALA A 286 0.97 -19.71 5.39
CA ALA A 286 1.05 -18.39 6.01
C ALA A 286 -0.33 -17.74 6.16
N GLU A 287 -1.17 -17.77 5.12
CA GLU A 287 -2.54 -17.26 5.20
C GLU A 287 -3.42 -18.10 6.14
N ALA A 288 -3.28 -19.43 6.12
CA ALA A 288 -3.96 -20.29 7.08
C ALA A 288 -3.58 -19.96 8.53
N ALA A 289 -2.30 -19.67 8.80
CA ALA A 289 -1.84 -19.24 10.11
C ALA A 289 -2.41 -17.87 10.53
N LYS A 290 -2.53 -16.90 9.61
CA LYS A 290 -3.23 -15.62 9.87
C LYS A 290 -4.66 -15.86 10.33
N ILE A 291 -5.36 -16.76 9.66
CA ILE A 291 -6.75 -17.10 9.97
C ILE A 291 -6.84 -17.82 11.32
N MET A 292 -5.92 -18.73 11.64
CA MET A 292 -5.90 -19.39 12.96
C MET A 292 -5.76 -18.39 14.10
N LEU A 293 -4.87 -17.39 13.93
CA LEU A 293 -4.65 -16.34 14.91
C LEU A 293 -5.85 -15.39 15.00
N LEU A 294 -6.52 -15.14 13.88
CA LEU A 294 -7.75 -14.36 13.84
C LEU A 294 -8.89 -15.07 14.59
N ILE A 295 -9.05 -16.38 14.41
CA ILE A 295 -10.14 -17.17 15.02
C ILE A 295 -9.89 -17.44 16.51
N SER A 296 -8.69 -17.92 16.84
CA SER A 296 -8.33 -18.41 18.17
C SER A 296 -7.01 -17.78 18.64
N PRO A 297 -7.05 -16.55 19.23
CA PRO A 297 -5.87 -15.82 19.70
C PRO A 297 -5.05 -16.53 20.80
N THR A 298 -5.61 -17.58 21.40
CA THR A 298 -4.99 -18.38 22.46
C THR A 298 -4.22 -19.59 21.93
N ASN A 299 -4.43 -20.01 20.68
CA ASN A 299 -3.84 -21.22 20.10
C ASN A 299 -2.60 -20.92 19.22
N ASN A 300 -1.75 -19.98 19.69
CA ASN A 300 -0.64 -19.40 18.93
C ASN A 300 0.43 -20.41 18.50
N GLN A 301 0.59 -21.52 19.22
CA GLN A 301 1.69 -22.46 19.00
C GLN A 301 1.61 -23.16 17.63
N LYS A 302 0.42 -23.61 17.21
CA LYS A 302 0.23 -24.29 15.91
C LYS A 302 0.40 -23.32 14.73
N ALA A 303 -0.11 -22.10 14.88
CA ALA A 303 0.05 -21.06 13.85
C ALA A 303 1.52 -20.65 13.69
N VAL A 304 2.25 -20.50 14.80
CA VAL A 304 3.69 -20.24 14.81
C VAL A 304 4.47 -21.38 14.17
N GLU A 305 4.11 -22.63 14.45
CA GLU A 305 4.75 -23.80 13.83
C GLU A 305 4.56 -23.78 12.31
N TYR A 306 3.36 -23.47 11.81
CA TYR A 306 3.10 -23.36 10.37
C TYR A 306 3.89 -22.23 9.70
N LEU A 307 4.17 -21.14 10.41
CA LEU A 307 4.96 -20.02 9.90
C LEU A 307 6.47 -20.26 9.94
N THR A 308 6.95 -20.94 10.98
CA THR A 308 8.39 -21.11 11.25
C THR A 308 8.99 -22.34 10.59
N THR A 309 8.17 -23.31 10.18
CA THR A 309 8.66 -24.51 9.51
C THR A 309 9.06 -24.22 8.07
N LEU A 310 10.37 -24.14 7.85
CA LEU A 310 11.02 -24.03 6.55
C LEU A 310 11.68 -25.39 6.22
N ASP A 311 11.17 -26.10 5.23
CA ASP A 311 11.67 -27.40 4.74
C ASP A 311 11.94 -27.31 3.24
N SER A 312 12.99 -28.01 2.81
CA SER A 312 13.40 -28.25 1.41
C SER A 312 12.29 -28.79 0.50
N LYS A 313 11.19 -29.30 1.06
CA LYS A 313 10.05 -29.87 0.34
C LYS A 313 9.06 -28.82 -0.17
N PHE A 314 9.17 -27.56 0.25
CA PHE A 314 8.26 -26.51 -0.20
C PHE A 314 8.64 -26.02 -1.60
N LEU A 315 7.71 -26.14 -2.55
CA LEU A 315 7.93 -25.71 -3.94
C LEU A 315 8.17 -24.18 -4.05
N ASP A 316 7.51 -23.42 -3.17
CA ASP A 316 7.45 -21.96 -3.21
C ASP A 316 8.41 -21.29 -2.21
N GLN A 317 9.42 -22.00 -1.72
CA GLN A 317 10.40 -21.44 -0.79
C GLN A 317 11.36 -20.49 -1.53
N ASN A 318 10.91 -19.25 -1.75
CA ASN A 318 11.69 -18.22 -2.39
C ASN A 318 11.91 -17.01 -1.46
N LEU A 319 12.89 -16.17 -1.83
CA LEU A 319 13.22 -14.98 -1.06
C LEU A 319 12.00 -14.05 -0.88
N LYS A 320 11.17 -13.89 -1.92
CA LYS A 320 10.02 -12.96 -1.89
C LYS A 320 8.95 -13.41 -0.90
N THR A 321 8.61 -14.70 -0.87
CA THR A 321 7.61 -15.27 0.05
C THR A 321 8.12 -15.20 1.49
N CYS A 322 9.39 -15.55 1.72
CA CYS A 322 9.97 -15.51 3.06
C CYS A 322 10.12 -14.07 3.57
N SER A 323 10.51 -13.12 2.72
CA SER A 323 10.52 -11.69 3.05
C SER A 323 9.13 -11.17 3.37
N SER A 324 8.11 -11.51 2.58
CA SER A 324 6.73 -11.08 2.82
C SER A 324 6.16 -11.61 4.14
N ILE A 325 6.47 -12.87 4.50
CA ILE A 325 6.09 -13.46 5.79
C ILE A 325 6.80 -12.73 6.93
N TYR A 326 8.10 -12.47 6.79
CA TYR A 326 8.89 -11.76 7.79
C TYR A 326 8.41 -10.31 8.00
N GLU A 327 8.14 -9.58 6.92
CA GLU A 327 7.56 -8.23 6.97
C GLU A 327 6.18 -8.23 7.63
N SER A 328 5.35 -9.23 7.34
CA SER A 328 4.03 -9.39 7.97
C SER A 328 4.14 -9.73 9.47
N MET A 329 5.19 -10.43 9.90
CA MET A 329 5.48 -10.65 11.33
C MET A 329 5.90 -9.35 12.01
N GLN A 330 6.79 -8.57 11.38
CA GLN A 330 7.22 -7.28 11.93
C GLN A 330 6.10 -6.25 12.02
N SER A 331 5.18 -6.24 11.05
CA SER A 331 4.07 -5.30 11.02
C SER A 331 2.92 -5.66 11.97
N GLY A 332 3.05 -6.73 12.77
CA GLY A 332 1.99 -7.22 13.65
C GLY A 332 0.82 -7.86 12.89
N GLY A 333 0.99 -8.24 11.62
CA GLY A 333 -0.07 -8.83 10.78
C GLY A 333 -0.56 -10.21 11.26
N TYR A 334 0.14 -10.81 12.21
CA TYR A 334 -0.19 -12.07 12.88
C TYR A 334 -0.52 -11.86 14.38
N GLY A 335 -0.72 -10.61 14.84
CA GLY A 335 -0.91 -10.30 16.26
C GLY A 335 0.40 -10.24 17.06
N SER A 336 0.30 -10.34 18.39
CA SER A 336 1.43 -10.29 19.31
C SER A 336 2.20 -11.62 19.29
N ILE A 337 3.14 -11.77 18.36
CA ILE A 337 4.09 -12.88 18.32
C ILE A 337 5.31 -12.52 19.18
N ASP A 338 5.84 -13.49 19.93
CA ASP A 338 7.06 -13.30 20.71
C ASP A 338 8.24 -12.94 19.79
N SER A 339 9.01 -11.92 20.21
CA SER A 339 10.18 -11.44 19.47
C SER A 339 11.20 -12.56 19.17
N SER A 340 11.31 -13.55 20.06
CA SER A 340 12.18 -14.73 19.90
C SER A 340 11.82 -15.61 18.68
N ILE A 341 10.53 -15.73 18.37
CA ILE A 341 10.03 -16.52 17.23
C ILE A 341 10.40 -15.83 15.92
N VAL A 342 10.18 -14.52 15.86
CA VAL A 342 10.52 -13.69 14.70
C VAL A 342 12.04 -13.72 14.44
N GLU A 343 12.84 -13.70 15.50
CA GLU A 343 14.29 -13.80 15.39
C GLU A 343 14.76 -15.19 14.94
N ASN A 344 14.14 -16.27 15.44
CA ASN A 344 14.43 -17.63 14.98
C ASN A 344 14.12 -17.79 13.48
N TYR A 345 12.95 -17.33 13.04
CA TYR A 345 12.59 -17.36 11.61
C TYR A 345 13.58 -16.60 10.74
N ARG A 346 14.04 -15.42 11.21
CA ARG A 346 15.07 -14.64 10.53
C ARG A 346 16.40 -15.39 10.44
N LEU A 347 16.84 -16.04 11.52
CA LEU A 347 18.07 -16.85 11.51
C LEU A 347 18.00 -18.01 10.53
N GLN A 348 16.85 -18.68 10.44
CA GLN A 348 16.63 -19.74 9.45
C GLN A 348 16.65 -19.19 8.02
N CYS A 349 15.99 -18.05 7.78
CA CYS A 349 16.03 -17.38 6.48
C CYS A 349 17.45 -16.93 6.10
N ASN A 350 18.25 -16.45 7.07
CA ASN A 350 19.64 -16.07 6.83
C ASN A 350 20.52 -17.27 6.43
N ARG A 351 20.27 -18.45 7.02
CA ARG A 351 20.96 -19.69 6.61
C ARG A 351 20.67 -20.08 5.16
N LEU A 352 19.44 -19.84 4.69
CA LEU A 352 19.02 -20.15 3.33
C LEU A 352 19.45 -19.08 2.32
N TRP A 353 19.40 -17.80 2.71
CA TRP A 353 19.77 -16.66 1.87
C TRP A 353 20.78 -15.74 2.56
N PRO A 354 22.08 -16.13 2.63
CA PRO A 354 23.09 -15.36 3.36
C PRO A 354 23.34 -13.96 2.80
N GLN A 355 23.06 -13.74 1.50
CA GLN A 355 23.26 -12.45 0.83
C GLN A 355 22.07 -11.49 0.99
N ALA A 356 20.96 -11.92 1.60
CA ALA A 356 19.78 -11.08 1.76
C ALA A 356 19.95 -10.16 2.97
N ASN A 357 20.17 -8.87 2.73
CA ASN A 357 20.33 -7.83 3.77
C ASN A 357 19.17 -7.81 4.79
N LEU A 358 17.96 -8.22 4.38
CA LEU A 358 16.79 -8.29 5.26
C LEU A 358 16.99 -9.25 6.45
N PHE A 359 17.77 -10.31 6.28
CA PHE A 359 17.95 -11.36 7.28
C PHE A 359 19.30 -11.30 8.00
N GLN A 360 20.21 -10.44 7.56
CA GLN A 360 21.48 -10.22 8.23
C GLN A 360 21.25 -9.45 9.54
N LEU A 361 21.94 -9.87 10.62
CA LEU A 361 22.17 -8.98 11.75
C LEU A 361 23.14 -7.91 11.23
N ASN A 362 22.67 -6.68 11.02
CA ASN A 362 23.62 -5.57 11.08
C ASN A 362 24.22 -5.63 12.50
N PRO A 363 25.54 -5.80 12.67
CA PRO A 363 26.14 -5.35 13.91
C PRO A 363 25.86 -3.85 13.98
N THR A 364 25.05 -3.45 14.96
CA THR A 364 25.04 -2.14 15.63
C THR A 364 25.60 -0.95 14.83
N SER A 365 24.73 0.03 14.55
CA SER A 365 25.03 1.44 14.85
C SER A 365 26.51 1.84 14.80
N THR A 366 27.10 1.77 13.61
CA THR A 366 28.39 2.37 13.29
C THR A 366 28.28 2.85 11.85
N PHE A 367 27.54 3.95 11.68
CA PHE A 367 28.04 4.95 10.73
C PHE A 367 29.37 5.43 11.30
N ASP A 368 30.44 4.68 11.04
CA ASP A 368 31.78 5.23 11.13
C ASP A 368 31.87 6.29 10.04
N GLN A 369 31.67 7.53 10.48
CA GLN A 369 32.18 8.72 9.84
C GLN A 369 33.71 8.61 9.82
N ASN A 370 34.27 7.77 8.97
CA ASN A 370 35.70 7.74 8.64
C ASN A 370 35.92 7.12 7.26
N SER A 371 35.38 7.79 6.25
CA SER A 371 35.96 7.78 4.91
C SER A 371 36.12 9.21 4.42
N GLN A 372 36.76 10.05 5.23
CA GLN A 372 37.65 11.08 4.71
C GLN A 372 39.01 10.39 4.46
N LEU A 373 39.19 9.87 3.25
CA LEU A 373 40.51 9.55 2.73
C LEU A 373 40.67 10.31 1.41
N THR A 374 41.22 11.50 1.61
CA THR A 374 42.13 12.22 0.72
C THR A 374 42.71 11.37 -0.41
N CYS A 375 42.46 11.77 -1.65
CA CYS A 375 43.38 11.57 -2.78
C CYS A 375 43.49 12.89 -3.55
N GLU A 376 44.12 13.88 -2.90
CA GLU A 376 45.05 14.74 -3.61
C GLU A 376 46.29 13.91 -3.96
N ASN A 377 46.91 14.21 -5.11
CA ASN A 377 48.13 13.61 -5.68
C ASN A 377 47.95 12.41 -6.63
N GLN A 378 47.39 12.67 -7.82
CA GLN A 378 47.99 12.18 -9.08
C GLN A 378 47.88 13.26 -10.17
N ALA A 379 48.54 14.40 -9.93
CA ALA A 379 49.02 15.28 -10.99
C ALA A 379 50.54 15.06 -11.08
N ASN A 380 50.96 14.10 -11.91
CA ASN A 380 52.31 14.00 -12.52
C ASN A 380 52.41 12.68 -13.29
N LEU A 381 51.99 12.71 -14.56
CA LEU A 381 52.42 11.79 -15.62
C LEU A 381 51.99 12.38 -16.97
N SER A 382 52.47 13.59 -17.22
CA SER A 382 52.57 14.19 -18.56
C SER A 382 54.04 14.56 -18.75
N GLU A 383 54.60 14.21 -19.92
CA GLU A 383 56.03 14.13 -20.25
C GLU A 383 56.61 12.76 -19.80
N ILE A 384 57.12 11.88 -20.66
CA ILE A 384 58.13 12.06 -21.71
C ILE A 384 57.96 10.89 -22.72
N THR A 385 58.25 11.17 -24.01
CA THR A 385 58.69 10.25 -25.10
C THR A 385 57.76 10.07 -26.32
N SER A 386 57.77 11.07 -27.22
CA SER A 386 58.05 10.82 -28.65
C SER A 386 59.56 10.48 -28.81
N PRO A 387 60.08 9.73 -29.80
CA PRO A 387 59.84 9.96 -31.24
C PRO A 387 59.93 8.74 -32.20
N LYS A 388 59.21 8.79 -33.33
CA LYS A 388 59.75 8.87 -34.70
C LYS A 388 58.65 8.87 -35.74
#